data_AF-A0A2U2PJN8-F1
#
_entry.id   AF-A0A2U2PJN8-F1
#
_cell.length_a   1.000
_cell.length_b   1.000
_cell.length_c   1.000
_cell.angle_alpha   90.00
_cell.angle_beta   90.00
_cell.angle_gamma   90.00
#
_symmetry.space_group_name_H-M   'P 1'
#
loop_
_entity.id
_entity.type
_entity.pdbx_description
1 polymer ?
#
loop_
_entity_poly.entity_id
_entity_poly.type
_entity_poly.pdbx_seq_one_letter_code
_entity_poly.pdbx_strand_id
1 'polypeptide(L)'
;MKTLIIFLTLFAGYFLTPQTLQAQSRPDSIRARQRVLNVSDQKRGQFNHYRRTLKVDSAKAEQVNKVQSEYKESMKALEEEKGISQEARIARIKALIAERNRKLESFLSPEQQEKIIPPTERETGKEVKKNN
;
A
#
# COMPACT_ATOMS: atom_id res chain seq x y z
N MET A 1 1.86 48.91 49.70
CA MET A 1 3.05 48.39 50.42
C MET A 1 4.12 48.16 49.35
N LYS A 2 5.07 49.08 49.11
CA LYS A 2 6.37 49.20 49.82
C LYS A 2 6.90 47.82 50.22
N THR A 3 8.05 47.28 49.83
CA THR A 3 9.28 47.70 49.11
C THR A 3 10.20 46.45 49.14
N LEU A 4 11.24 46.41 48.30
CA LEU A 4 12.44 45.53 48.39
C LEU A 4 12.19 44.05 48.01
N ILE A 5 13.05 43.36 47.25
CA ILE A 5 14.51 43.25 47.38
C ILE A 5 15.12 42.92 46.00
N ILE A 6 16.08 43.73 45.56
CA ILE A 6 17.06 43.41 44.51
C ILE A 6 18.28 42.81 45.20
N PHE A 7 18.59 41.54 44.95
CA PHE A 7 19.85 40.87 45.28
C PHE A 7 19.89 39.64 44.35
N LEU A 8 20.96 39.17 43.74
CA LEU A 8 22.37 39.54 43.70
C LEU A 8 23.00 38.46 42.79
N THR A 9 23.96 38.84 41.95
CA THR A 9 25.12 38.03 41.52
C THR A 9 24.90 36.63 40.91
N LEU A 10 25.23 36.44 39.63
CA LEU A 10 26.59 36.06 39.20
C LEU A 10 27.16 34.88 39.99
N PHE A 11 26.81 33.66 39.57
CA PHE A 11 27.65 32.48 39.77
C PHE A 11 28.21 32.05 38.42
N ALA A 12 29.29 32.74 38.05
CA ALA A 12 30.27 32.19 37.14
C ALA A 12 30.97 31.02 37.84
N GLY A 13 31.18 29.91 37.14
CA GLY A 13 32.24 28.99 37.51
C GLY A 13 31.99 27.52 37.22
N TYR A 14 32.58 27.07 36.12
CA TYR A 14 33.32 25.80 36.04
C TYR A 14 32.59 24.52 36.45
N PHE A 15 31.88 23.92 35.49
CA PHE A 15 31.83 22.47 35.39
C PHE A 15 32.76 21.99 34.27
N LEU A 16 33.79 21.27 34.71
CA LEU A 16 34.72 20.49 33.93
C LEU A 16 33.98 19.49 33.01
N THR A 17 34.46 19.42 31.76
CA THR A 17 34.58 18.26 30.84
C THR A 17 33.46 17.21 30.75
N PRO A 18 33.14 16.80 29.51
CA PRO A 18 33.70 15.51 29.08
C PRO A 18 34.27 15.50 27.66
N GLN A 19 35.37 14.77 27.50
CA GLN A 19 35.79 14.21 26.22
C GLN A 19 34.67 13.31 25.69
N THR A 20 34.14 13.63 24.51
CA THR A 20 33.36 12.69 23.72
C THR A 20 34.03 12.54 22.36
N LEU A 21 34.70 11.40 22.21
CA LEU A 21 34.83 10.56 21.02
C LEU A 21 34.49 11.25 19.70
N GLN A 22 35.49 11.37 18.82
CA GLN A 22 35.24 11.53 17.40
C GLN A 22 34.44 10.32 16.89
N ALA A 23 33.12 10.45 16.91
CA ALA A 23 32.22 9.62 16.15
C ALA A 23 32.52 9.89 14.67
N GLN A 24 32.85 8.82 13.95
CA GLN A 24 33.12 8.81 12.52
C GLN A 24 32.07 9.62 11.76
N SER A 25 32.47 10.77 11.23
CA SER A 25 31.73 11.51 10.21
C SER A 25 31.82 10.77 8.88
N ARG A 26 31.11 9.64 8.78
CA ARG A 26 30.63 9.19 7.48
C ARG A 26 29.26 9.84 7.28
N PRO A 27 29.11 10.78 6.32
CA PRO A 27 27.78 11.14 5.88
C PRO A 27 27.19 9.87 5.28
N ASP A 28 26.30 9.24 6.03
CA ASP A 28 25.46 8.15 5.58
C ASP A 28 24.42 8.74 4.60
N SER A 29 24.92 9.27 3.47
CA SER A 29 24.13 9.88 2.41
C SER A 29 23.69 8.82 1.39
N ILE A 30 23.31 7.63 1.88
CA ILE A 30 22.51 6.66 1.13
C ILE A 30 21.04 6.82 1.56
N ARG A 31 20.58 8.07 1.67
CA ARG A 31 19.19 8.36 2.05
C ARG A 31 18.63 9.57 1.32
N ALA A 32 18.81 9.61 0.01
CA ALA A 32 18.20 10.65 -0.83
C ALA A 32 17.82 10.21 -2.26
N ARG A 33 17.82 8.90 -2.59
CA ARG A 33 17.10 8.42 -3.80
C ARG A 33 15.64 8.10 -3.49
N GLN A 34 15.03 8.97 -2.69
CA GLN A 34 13.66 8.85 -2.28
C GLN A 34 12.76 9.36 -3.41
N ARG A 35 12.16 8.40 -4.12
CA ARG A 35 10.75 8.39 -4.51
C ARG A 35 10.28 9.52 -5.42
N VAL A 36 10.69 9.45 -6.68
CA VAL A 36 9.74 9.65 -7.78
C VAL A 36 9.92 8.47 -8.73
N LEU A 37 9.48 7.28 -8.31
CA LEU A 37 9.28 6.22 -9.30
C LEU A 37 8.20 6.75 -10.23
N ASN A 38 8.56 6.93 -11.50
CA ASN A 38 7.62 7.38 -12.50
C ASN A 38 6.46 6.39 -12.55
N VAL A 39 5.23 6.86 -12.77
CA VAL A 39 4.03 6.01 -12.86
C VAL A 39 4.24 4.89 -13.89
N SER A 40 5.01 5.18 -14.95
CA SER A 40 5.45 4.19 -15.94
C SER A 40 6.27 3.04 -15.34
N ASP A 41 7.20 3.33 -14.43
CA ASP A 41 8.06 2.32 -13.81
C ASP A 41 7.27 1.45 -12.84
N GLN A 42 6.32 2.04 -12.10
CA GLN A 42 5.43 1.30 -11.22
C GLN A 42 4.49 0.38 -12.02
N LYS A 43 3.95 0.87 -13.16
CA LYS A 43 3.16 0.03 -14.08
C LYS A 43 4.00 -1.12 -14.64
N ARG A 44 5.24 -0.84 -15.05
CA ARG A 44 6.17 -1.87 -15.55
C ARG A 44 6.53 -2.90 -14.48
N GLY A 45 6.70 -2.47 -13.23
CA GLY A 45 6.92 -3.34 -12.08
C GLY A 45 5.74 -4.28 -11.83
N GLN A 46 4.52 -3.76 -11.82
CA GLN A 46 3.29 -4.56 -11.65
C GLN A 46 3.10 -5.57 -12.79
N PHE A 47 3.26 -5.11 -14.03
CA PHE A 47 3.22 -5.98 -15.20
C PHE A 47 4.23 -7.13 -15.11
N ASN A 48 5.49 -6.82 -14.79
CA ASN A 48 6.53 -7.82 -14.65
C ASN A 48 6.27 -8.79 -13.49
N HIS A 49 5.67 -8.30 -12.40
CA HIS A 49 5.25 -9.14 -11.28
C HIS A 49 4.23 -10.19 -11.75
N TYR A 50 3.15 -9.78 -12.42
CA TYR A 50 2.14 -10.73 -12.90
C TYR A 50 2.70 -11.74 -13.89
N ARG A 51 3.52 -11.29 -14.84
CA ARG A 51 4.17 -12.17 -15.81
C ARG A 51 4.98 -13.28 -15.13
N ARG A 52 5.76 -12.92 -14.10
CA ARG A 52 6.63 -13.87 -13.36
C ARG A 52 5.84 -14.77 -12.43
N THR A 53 4.95 -14.22 -11.61
CA THR A 53 4.19 -14.96 -10.59
C THR A 53 3.21 -15.94 -11.23
N LEU A 54 2.50 -15.51 -12.28
CA LEU A 54 1.48 -16.31 -12.94
C LEU A 54 2.03 -17.15 -14.09
N LYS A 55 3.31 -16.97 -14.47
CA LYS A 55 3.95 -17.61 -15.63
C LYS A 55 3.12 -17.45 -16.90
N VAL A 56 2.64 -16.22 -17.15
CA VAL A 56 1.82 -15.87 -18.31
C VAL A 56 2.63 -15.12 -19.37
N ASP A 57 2.08 -14.99 -20.57
CA ASP A 57 2.63 -14.13 -21.61
C ASP A 57 2.38 -12.64 -21.31
N SER A 58 2.95 -11.77 -22.15
CA SER A 58 2.79 -10.33 -22.01
C SER A 58 1.33 -9.89 -22.17
N ALA A 59 0.58 -10.48 -23.10
CA ALA A 59 -0.81 -10.10 -23.35
C ALA A 59 -1.70 -10.39 -22.13
N LYS A 60 -1.61 -11.58 -21.52
CA LYS A 60 -2.38 -11.88 -20.30
C LYS A 60 -1.90 -11.08 -19.10
N ALA A 61 -0.60 -10.83 -18.95
CA ALA A 61 -0.10 -9.97 -17.87
C ALA A 61 -0.67 -8.55 -17.94
N GLU A 62 -0.84 -8.01 -19.16
CA GLU A 62 -1.50 -6.73 -19.38
C GLU A 62 -2.99 -6.77 -19.04
N GLN A 63 -3.69 -7.84 -19.40
CA GLN A 63 -5.09 -8.05 -19.00
C GLN A 63 -5.26 -8.12 -17.49
N VAL A 64 -4.40 -8.87 -16.78
CA VAL A 64 -4.40 -8.90 -15.31
C VAL A 64 -4.18 -7.51 -14.74
N ASN A 65 -3.18 -6.79 -15.25
CA ASN A 65 -2.88 -5.44 -14.78
C ASN A 65 -4.05 -4.47 -15.01
N LYS A 66 -4.74 -4.59 -16.15
CA LYS A 66 -5.94 -3.80 -16.46
C LYS A 66 -7.05 -4.08 -15.46
N VAL A 67 -7.42 -5.35 -15.26
CA VAL A 67 -8.48 -5.74 -14.30
C VAL A 67 -8.16 -5.26 -12.88
N GLN A 68 -6.90 -5.36 -12.45
CA GLN A 68 -6.47 -4.91 -11.14
C GLN A 68 -6.45 -3.38 -11.01
N SER A 69 -6.17 -2.67 -12.10
CA SER A 69 -6.21 -1.20 -12.12
C SER A 69 -7.65 -0.68 -12.06
N GLU A 70 -8.55 -1.26 -12.85
CA GLU A 70 -10.00 -0.95 -12.80
C GLU A 70 -10.57 -1.18 -11.39
N TYR A 71 -10.23 -2.30 -10.76
CA TYR A 71 -10.65 -2.58 -9.40
C TYR A 71 -10.17 -1.52 -8.39
N LYS A 72 -8.90 -1.11 -8.48
CA LYS A 72 -8.33 -0.06 -7.62
C LYS A 72 -9.02 1.29 -7.84
N GLU A 73 -9.32 1.64 -9.08
CA GLU A 73 -10.05 2.87 -9.43
C GLU A 73 -11.46 2.86 -8.85
N SER A 74 -12.20 1.75 -8.99
CA SER A 74 -13.52 1.60 -8.39
C SER A 74 -13.50 1.64 -6.86
N MET A 75 -12.48 1.04 -6.23
CA MET A 75 -12.29 1.13 -4.78
C MET A 75 -12.02 2.57 -4.33
N LYS A 76 -11.19 3.31 -5.06
CA LYS A 76 -10.91 4.73 -4.77
C LYS A 76 -12.19 5.58 -4.90
N ALA A 77 -12.98 5.34 -5.95
CA ALA A 77 -14.27 6.03 -6.12
C ALA A 77 -15.23 5.75 -4.95
N LEU A 78 -15.27 4.49 -4.47
CA LEU A 78 -16.08 4.12 -3.30
C LEU A 78 -15.57 4.76 -2.00
N GLU A 79 -14.26 4.93 -1.84
CA GLU A 79 -13.66 5.66 -0.71
C GLU A 79 -14.02 7.15 -0.72
N GLU A 80 -14.05 7.77 -1.89
CA GLU A 80 -14.40 9.18 -2.07
C GLU A 80 -15.91 9.45 -1.89
N GLU A 81 -16.76 8.44 -2.09
CA GLU A 81 -18.20 8.54 -1.89
C GLU A 81 -18.55 8.72 -0.41
N LYS A 82 -19.00 9.94 -0.09
CA LYS A 82 -19.46 10.32 1.24
C LYS A 82 -20.95 9.96 1.39
N GLY A 83 -21.35 9.59 2.60
CA GLY A 83 -22.77 9.40 2.93
C GLY A 83 -23.35 8.00 2.71
N ILE A 84 -22.53 7.03 2.30
CA ILE A 84 -22.96 5.61 2.28
C ILE A 84 -22.87 5.01 3.68
N SER A 85 -23.85 4.17 4.05
CA SER A 85 -23.78 3.39 5.28
C SER A 85 -22.64 2.38 5.22
N GLN A 86 -22.15 1.96 6.39
CA GLN A 86 -21.09 0.95 6.46
C GLN A 86 -21.52 -0.38 5.82
N GLU A 87 -22.77 -0.78 6.02
CA GLU A 87 -23.34 -1.99 5.42
C GLU A 87 -23.37 -1.91 3.89
N ALA A 88 -23.83 -0.77 3.35
CA ALA A 88 -23.84 -0.54 1.90
C ALA A 88 -22.41 -0.51 1.33
N ARG A 89 -21.46 0.07 2.07
CA ARG A 89 -20.03 0.06 1.70
C ARG A 89 -19.49 -1.36 1.61
N ILE A 90 -19.74 -2.20 2.63
CA ILE A 90 -19.31 -3.61 2.62
C ILE A 90 -19.94 -4.38 1.45
N ALA A 91 -21.24 -4.18 1.19
CA ALA A 91 -21.91 -4.83 0.07
C ALA A 91 -21.29 -4.45 -1.28
N ARG A 92 -20.97 -3.16 -1.49
CA ARG A 92 -20.29 -2.69 -2.71
C ARG A 92 -18.87 -3.25 -2.84
N ILE A 93 -18.09 -3.29 -1.75
CA ILE A 93 -16.76 -3.92 -1.77
C ILE A 93 -16.85 -5.39 -2.19
N LYS A 94 -17.79 -6.15 -1.62
CA LYS A 94 -18.01 -7.56 -2.00
C LYS A 94 -18.36 -7.70 -3.49
N ALA A 95 -19.21 -6.82 -4.02
CA ALA A 95 -19.56 -6.80 -5.43
C ALA A 95 -18.33 -6.52 -6.32
N LEU A 96 -17.49 -5.55 -5.96
CA LEU A 96 -16.25 -5.22 -6.69
C LEU A 96 -15.26 -6.39 -6.68
N ILE A 97 -15.11 -7.09 -5.54
CA ILE A 97 -14.27 -8.29 -5.44
C ILE A 97 -14.82 -9.39 -6.35
N ALA A 98 -16.13 -9.65 -6.31
CA ALA A 98 -16.76 -10.68 -7.14
C ALA A 98 -16.60 -10.38 -8.65
N GLU A 99 -16.78 -9.13 -9.06
CA GLU A 99 -16.58 -8.72 -10.45
C GLU A 99 -15.11 -8.90 -10.89
N ARG A 100 -14.16 -8.47 -10.05
CA ARG A 100 -12.74 -8.65 -10.30
C ARG A 100 -12.38 -10.14 -10.45
N ASN A 101 -12.87 -10.99 -9.56
CA ASN A 101 -12.63 -12.44 -9.61
C ASN A 101 -13.22 -13.06 -10.88
N ARG A 102 -14.47 -12.73 -11.21
CA ARG A 102 -15.11 -13.19 -12.45
C ARG A 102 -14.32 -12.79 -13.69
N LYS A 103 -13.81 -11.54 -13.75
CA LYS A 103 -12.96 -11.07 -14.85
C LYS A 103 -11.68 -11.92 -14.94
N LEU A 104 -10.98 -12.13 -13.82
CA LEU A 104 -9.75 -12.94 -13.78
C LEU A 104 -10.00 -14.41 -14.16
N GLU A 105 -11.11 -14.99 -13.70
CA GLU A 105 -11.51 -16.37 -14.00
C GLU A 105 -11.72 -16.63 -15.49
N SER A 106 -12.14 -15.60 -16.25
CA SER A 106 -12.42 -15.75 -17.68
C SER A 106 -11.18 -16.04 -18.54
N PHE A 107 -9.96 -15.79 -18.04
CA PHE A 107 -8.73 -15.96 -18.83
C PHE A 107 -7.53 -16.56 -18.07
N LEU A 108 -7.63 -16.72 -16.74
CA LEU A 108 -6.62 -17.40 -15.92
C LEU A 108 -7.04 -18.83 -15.57
N SER A 109 -6.07 -19.75 -15.51
CA SER A 109 -6.31 -21.11 -15.02
C SER A 109 -6.57 -21.12 -13.50
N PRO A 110 -7.19 -22.18 -12.94
CA PRO A 110 -7.40 -22.30 -11.50
C PRO A 110 -6.10 -22.14 -10.68
N GLU A 111 -5.00 -22.78 -11.11
CA GLU A 111 -3.69 -22.65 -10.46
C GLU A 111 -3.14 -21.21 -10.46
N GLN A 112 -3.47 -20.43 -11.49
CA GLN A 112 -3.07 -19.02 -11.58
C GLN A 112 -3.96 -18.14 -10.70
N GLN A 113 -5.26 -18.45 -10.65
CA GLN A 113 -6.20 -17.76 -9.76
C GLN A 113 -5.79 -17.93 -8.30
N GLU A 114 -5.33 -19.11 -7.90
CA GLU A 114 -4.84 -19.36 -6.53
C GLU A 114 -3.64 -18.51 -6.11
N LYS A 115 -2.90 -17.93 -7.08
CA LYS A 115 -1.76 -17.07 -6.78
C LYS A 115 -2.13 -15.60 -6.63
N ILE A 116 -3.29 -15.18 -7.14
CA ILE A 116 -3.71 -13.78 -7.16
C ILE A 116 -4.99 -13.50 -6.37
N ILE A 117 -5.87 -14.50 -6.24
CA ILE A 117 -7.11 -14.43 -5.47
C ILE A 117 -6.83 -15.00 -4.06
N PRO A 118 -6.99 -14.23 -2.98
CA PRO A 118 -6.86 -14.73 -1.61
C PRO A 118 -7.85 -15.87 -1.34
N PRO A 119 -7.51 -16.85 -0.48
CA PRO A 119 -8.40 -17.99 -0.21
C PRO A 119 -9.77 -17.56 0.33
N THR A 120 -9.83 -16.47 1.10
CA THR A 120 -11.06 -15.88 1.65
C THR A 120 -12.04 -15.37 0.60
N GLU A 121 -11.61 -15.20 -0.65
CA GLU A 121 -12.42 -14.64 -1.74
C GLU A 121 -12.77 -15.69 -2.81
N ARG A 122 -12.24 -16.92 -2.70
CA ARG A 122 -12.42 -18.00 -3.69
C ARG A 122 -13.77 -18.72 -3.58
N GLU A 123 -14.41 -18.67 -2.42
CA GLU A 123 -15.57 -19.54 -2.12
C GLU A 123 -16.93 -18.98 -2.57
N THR A 124 -16.99 -17.76 -3.09
CA THR A 124 -18.26 -17.16 -3.54
C THR A 124 -18.71 -17.60 -4.95
N GLY A 125 -17.85 -18.29 -5.71
CA GLY A 125 -18.16 -18.70 -7.09
C GLY A 125 -18.59 -20.16 -7.30
N LYS A 126 -18.43 -21.03 -6.28
CA LYS A 126 -18.66 -22.48 -6.44
C LYS A 126 -20.10 -22.95 -6.14
N GLU A 127 -20.95 -22.12 -5.54
CA GLU A 127 -22.30 -22.55 -5.16
C GLU A 127 -23.35 -22.48 -6.30
N VAL A 128 -23.04 -21.89 -7.46
CA VAL A 128 -24.02 -21.73 -8.56
C VAL A 128 -24.03 -22.90 -9.57
N LYS A 129 -23.18 -23.93 -9.40
CA LYS A 129 -23.12 -25.09 -10.33
C LYS A 129 -23.46 -26.45 -9.71
N LYS A 130 -24.34 -26.46 -8.70
CA LYS A 130 -25.06 -27.67 -8.28
C LYS A 130 -26.54 -27.31 -8.20
N ASN A 131 -27.22 -27.37 -9.35
CA ASN A 131 -28.67 -27.57 -9.51
C ASN A 131 -29.00 -27.36 -10.99
N ASN A 132 -28.72 -28.37 -11.80
CA ASN A 132 -29.50 -28.68 -13.00
C ASN A 132 -29.26 -30.14 -13.37
#